data_AF-J0NPW8-F1
#
_entry.id   AF-J0NPW8-F1
#
_cell.length_a   1.000
_cell.length_b   1.000
_cell.length_c   1.000
_cell.angle_alpha   90.00
_cell.angle_beta   90.00
_cell.angle_gamma   90.00
#
_symmetry.space_group_name_H-M   'P 1'
#
loop_
_entity.id
_entity.type
_entity.pdbx_description
1 polymer ?
#
loop_
_entity_poly.entity_id
_entity_poly.type
_entity_poly.pdbx_seq_one_letter_code
_entity_poly.pdbx_strand_id
1 'polypeptide(L)'
;MTPSAPSTSAAPTAHTATASANTNIALIKYWGKADESLMIPTTSSLSLTLDDTWTTTTVSFDGGAGDADAVRINGSAPSGTALTRVTRFLDLVRERSGIAQRASVDSTSTVPLAAGLASSAAGFAALAAAASRAAGMD
;
A
#
# COMPACT_ATOMS: atom_id res chain seq x y z
N MET A 1 -36.52 38.91 -8.66
CA MET A 1 -35.37 38.19 -9.24
C MET A 1 -34.33 38.02 -8.15
N THR A 2 -34.36 36.90 -7.45
CA THR A 2 -33.35 36.50 -6.47
C THR A 2 -32.31 35.65 -7.21
N PRO A 3 -31.00 35.88 -7.07
CA PRO A 3 -30.01 35.02 -7.71
C PRO A 3 -29.94 33.69 -6.94
N SER A 4 -30.18 32.58 -7.64
CA SER A 4 -29.93 31.23 -7.13
C SER A 4 -28.42 31.03 -6.95
N ALA A 5 -28.02 30.60 -5.76
CA ALA A 5 -26.66 30.19 -5.47
C ALA A 5 -26.30 28.91 -6.27
N PRO A 6 -25.02 28.73 -6.67
CA PRO A 6 -24.59 27.55 -7.42
C PRO A 6 -24.64 26.30 -6.53
N SER A 7 -25.23 25.23 -7.05
CA SER A 7 -25.16 23.90 -6.46
C SER A 7 -23.74 23.34 -6.62
N THR A 8 -22.92 23.41 -5.58
CA THR A 8 -21.70 22.62 -5.49
C THR A 8 -22.07 21.16 -5.24
N SER A 9 -22.04 20.34 -6.29
CA SER A 9 -21.99 18.89 -6.16
C SER A 9 -20.70 18.55 -5.41
N ALA A 10 -20.81 18.20 -4.13
CA ALA A 10 -19.68 17.63 -3.40
C ALA A 10 -19.23 16.36 -4.14
N ALA A 11 -17.94 16.31 -4.52
CA ALA A 11 -17.35 15.08 -5.02
C ALA A 11 -17.55 13.97 -3.96
N PRO A 12 -17.81 12.72 -4.37
CA PRO A 12 -17.91 11.62 -3.42
C PRO A 12 -16.65 11.60 -2.55
N THR A 13 -16.82 11.62 -1.24
CA THR A 13 -15.72 11.62 -0.26
C THR A 13 -14.89 10.36 -0.49
N ALA A 14 -13.68 10.51 -1.03
CA ALA A 14 -12.79 9.39 -1.28
C ALA A 14 -12.49 8.65 0.04
N HIS A 15 -12.67 7.33 0.04
CA HIS A 15 -12.34 6.51 1.20
C HIS A 15 -10.82 6.46 1.37
N THR A 16 -10.35 7.03 2.48
CA THR A 16 -8.92 7.18 2.79
C THR A 16 -8.61 6.51 4.12
N ALA A 17 -7.49 5.80 4.20
CA ALA A 17 -6.99 5.27 5.45
C ALA A 17 -5.46 5.30 5.50
N THR A 18 -4.93 5.39 6.71
CA THR A 18 -3.50 5.32 7.00
C THR A 18 -3.24 4.13 7.92
N ALA A 19 -2.15 3.42 7.65
CA ALA A 19 -1.66 2.35 8.51
C ALA A 19 -0.14 2.38 8.58
N SER A 20 0.38 1.84 9.67
CA SER A 20 1.81 1.65 9.87
C SER A 20 2.11 0.17 10.13
N ALA A 21 3.27 -0.29 9.67
CA ALA A 21 3.77 -1.62 9.94
C ALA A 21 5.27 -1.59 10.22
N ASN A 22 5.68 -2.40 11.18
CA ASN A 22 7.05 -2.53 11.63
C ASN A 22 7.87 -3.47 10.73
N THR A 23 9.17 -3.22 10.64
CA THR A 23 10.14 -4.12 10.00
C THR A 23 10.34 -5.35 10.87
N ASN A 24 10.79 -6.45 10.26
CA ASN A 24 11.13 -7.67 10.97
C ASN A 24 12.47 -8.25 10.49
N ILE A 25 13.10 -9.07 11.34
CA ILE A 25 14.32 -9.83 11.06
C ILE A 25 14.03 -11.32 11.15
N ALA A 26 14.37 -12.08 10.11
CA ALA A 26 14.17 -13.52 10.09
C ALA A 26 15.11 -14.25 11.07
N LEU A 27 14.53 -15.02 11.99
CA LEU A 27 15.19 -16.00 12.85
C LEU A 27 15.30 -17.36 12.16
N ILE A 28 14.24 -17.76 11.45
CA ILE A 28 14.23 -18.88 10.50
C ILE A 28 13.98 -18.26 9.12
N LYS A 29 14.88 -18.51 8.17
CA LYS A 29 14.93 -17.78 6.90
C LYS A 29 13.79 -18.19 5.96
N TYR A 30 13.20 -17.20 5.30
CA TYR A 30 12.48 -17.40 4.04
C TYR A 30 13.52 -17.56 2.93
N TRP A 31 13.63 -18.74 2.33
CA TRP A 31 14.58 -18.99 1.24
C TRP A 31 14.05 -20.06 0.29
N GLY A 32 13.84 -19.68 -0.98
CA GLY A 32 13.22 -20.54 -1.99
C GLY A 32 11.71 -20.32 -2.13
N LYS A 33 11.23 -20.42 -3.37
CA LYS A 33 9.81 -20.26 -3.73
C LYS A 33 9.33 -21.54 -4.40
N ALA A 34 8.27 -22.12 -3.87
CA ALA A 34 7.56 -23.24 -4.50
C ALA A 34 6.69 -22.72 -5.66
N ASP A 35 6.13 -21.51 -5.51
CA ASP A 35 5.39 -20.80 -6.55
C ASP A 35 5.75 -19.32 -6.53
N GLU A 36 6.37 -18.82 -7.61
CA GLU A 36 6.78 -17.42 -7.71
C GLU A 36 5.62 -16.46 -8.01
N SER A 37 4.57 -16.96 -8.68
CA SER A 37 3.41 -16.15 -9.07
C SER A 37 2.55 -15.76 -7.88
N LEU A 38 2.41 -16.71 -6.93
CA LEU A 38 1.69 -16.56 -5.66
C LEU A 38 2.62 -16.22 -4.48
N MET A 39 3.94 -16.24 -4.70
CA MET A 39 4.98 -16.03 -3.67
C MET A 39 4.95 -17.06 -2.53
N ILE A 40 4.56 -18.31 -2.82
CA ILE A 40 4.49 -19.40 -1.83
C ILE A 40 5.91 -19.92 -1.53
N PRO A 41 6.36 -19.95 -0.26
CA PRO A 41 7.68 -20.45 0.10
C PRO A 41 7.80 -21.97 0.02
N THR A 42 9.02 -22.48 -0.16
CA THR A 42 9.34 -23.91 -0.01
C THR A 42 9.38 -24.37 1.44
N THR A 43 9.61 -23.46 2.39
CA THR A 43 9.69 -23.77 3.83
C THR A 43 9.09 -22.64 4.66
N SER A 44 8.55 -22.97 5.82
CA SER A 44 8.13 -21.96 6.80
C SER A 44 9.32 -21.10 7.26
N SER A 45 9.01 -19.87 7.66
CA SER A 45 9.96 -18.91 8.23
C SER A 45 9.42 -18.36 9.55
N LEU A 46 10.31 -17.80 10.37
CA LEU A 46 9.99 -17.16 11.65
C LEU A 46 10.80 -15.88 11.74
N SER A 47 10.21 -14.78 12.20
CA SER A 47 10.90 -13.50 12.35
C SER A 47 10.53 -12.78 13.64
N LEU A 48 11.39 -11.84 14.02
CA LEU A 48 11.21 -10.91 15.13
C LEU A 48 10.84 -9.53 14.58
N THR A 49 9.71 -8.98 15.02
CA THR A 49 9.29 -7.61 14.70
C THR A 49 10.11 -6.60 15.51
N LEU A 50 10.57 -5.52 14.86
CA LEU A 50 11.38 -4.46 15.46
C LEU A 50 10.54 -3.22 15.76
N ASP A 51 10.73 -2.61 16.92
CA ASP A 51 9.91 -1.47 17.37
C ASP A 51 10.26 -0.15 16.62
N ASP A 52 11.54 0.21 16.55
CA ASP A 52 11.98 1.53 16.07
C ASP A 52 12.04 1.71 14.54
N THR A 53 11.62 0.71 13.77
CA THR A 53 11.67 0.74 12.30
C THR A 53 10.32 0.42 11.72
N TRP A 54 9.65 1.41 11.14
CA TRP A 54 8.32 1.26 10.58
C TRP A 54 8.18 1.93 9.21
N THR A 55 7.13 1.53 8.50
CA THR A 55 6.66 2.21 7.29
C THR A 55 5.22 2.63 7.52
N THR A 56 4.92 3.88 7.22
CA THR A 56 3.57 4.42 7.23
C THR A 56 3.10 4.57 5.78
N THR A 57 1.88 4.13 5.50
CA THR A 57 1.27 4.22 4.18
C THR A 57 -0.14 4.78 4.32
N THR A 58 -0.45 5.76 3.48
CA THR A 58 -1.80 6.29 3.29
C THR A 58 -2.29 5.87 1.92
N VAL A 59 -3.52 5.35 1.85
CA VAL A 59 -4.20 4.96 0.61
C VAL A 59 -5.52 5.70 0.54
N SER A 60 -5.82 6.28 -0.62
CA SER A 60 -7.07 6.98 -0.93
C SER A 60 -7.59 6.48 -2.27
N PHE A 61 -8.82 5.97 -2.33
CA PHE A 61 -9.48 5.59 -3.59
C PHE A 61 -10.14 6.82 -4.25
N ASP A 62 -9.32 7.81 -4.61
CA ASP A 62 -9.72 9.14 -5.13
C ASP A 62 -9.65 9.29 -6.65
N GLY A 63 -9.32 8.21 -7.37
CA GLY A 63 -9.09 8.25 -8.81
C GLY A 63 -7.61 8.33 -9.21
N GLY A 64 -6.68 8.42 -8.25
CA GLY A 64 -5.24 8.35 -8.56
C GLY A 64 -4.76 9.49 -9.48
N ALA A 65 -3.93 9.15 -10.47
CA ALA A 65 -3.39 10.09 -11.46
C ALA A 65 -4.02 9.84 -12.84
N GLY A 66 -5.27 10.29 -13.01
CA GLY A 66 -6.05 10.02 -14.22
C GLY A 66 -6.58 8.59 -14.23
N ASP A 67 -6.15 7.76 -15.19
CA ASP A 67 -6.61 6.37 -15.32
C ASP A 67 -5.69 5.34 -14.62
N ALA A 68 -4.68 5.82 -13.87
CA ALA A 68 -3.66 5.00 -13.22
C ALA A 68 -3.57 5.26 -11.71
N ASP A 69 -3.12 4.25 -10.95
CA ASP A 69 -2.79 4.42 -9.53
C ASP A 69 -1.59 5.37 -9.39
N ALA A 70 -1.70 6.35 -8.50
CA ALA A 70 -0.61 7.28 -8.18
C ALA A 70 0.16 6.78 -6.96
N VAL A 71 1.45 6.47 -7.11
CA VAL A 71 2.26 5.91 -6.01
C VAL A 71 3.45 6.79 -5.71
N ARG A 72 3.68 7.09 -4.44
CA ARG A 72 4.87 7.77 -3.92
C ARG A 72 5.46 6.96 -2.77
N ILE A 73 6.76 6.67 -2.85
CA ILE A 73 7.52 5.99 -1.80
C ILE A 73 8.71 6.89 -1.43
N ASN A 74 8.78 7.30 -0.17
CA ASN A 74 9.78 8.24 0.34
C ASN A 74 9.89 9.50 -0.54
N GLY A 75 8.74 10.06 -0.92
CA GLY A 75 8.65 11.27 -1.75
C GLY A 75 8.94 11.10 -3.24
N SER A 76 9.27 9.89 -3.70
CA SER A 76 9.59 9.60 -5.11
C SER A 76 8.54 8.68 -5.75
N ALA A 77 8.22 8.92 -7.03
CA ALA A 77 7.37 8.00 -7.79
C ALA A 77 8.19 6.76 -8.21
N PRO A 78 7.82 5.54 -7.77
CA PRO A 78 8.53 4.34 -8.17
C PRO A 78 8.20 3.96 -9.63
N SER A 79 9.08 3.19 -10.24
CA SER A 79 8.89 2.65 -11.60
C SER A 79 9.16 1.14 -11.66
N GLY A 80 8.82 0.52 -12.80
CA GLY A 80 9.07 -0.90 -13.06
C GLY A 80 8.43 -1.82 -12.01
N THR A 81 9.19 -2.83 -11.56
CA THR A 81 8.69 -3.90 -10.67
C THR A 81 8.05 -3.39 -9.38
N ALA A 82 8.56 -2.30 -8.80
CA ALA A 82 8.00 -1.76 -7.56
C ALA A 82 6.57 -1.24 -7.77
N LEU A 83 6.36 -0.43 -8.82
CA LEU A 83 5.06 0.08 -9.20
C LEU A 83 4.10 -1.07 -9.56
N THR A 84 4.55 -2.01 -10.41
CA THR A 84 3.73 -3.17 -10.82
C THR A 84 3.23 -3.98 -9.62
N ARG A 85 4.06 -4.19 -8.60
CA ARG A 85 3.65 -4.95 -7.40
C ARG A 85 2.63 -4.19 -6.57
N VAL A 86 2.75 -2.87 -6.43
CA VAL A 86 1.77 -2.04 -5.71
C VAL A 86 0.43 -2.04 -6.45
N THR A 87 0.43 -1.77 -7.75
CA THR A 87 -0.77 -1.78 -8.59
C THR A 87 -1.48 -3.14 -8.57
N ARG A 88 -0.72 -4.24 -8.73
CA ARG A 88 -1.29 -5.60 -8.65
C ARG A 88 -1.93 -5.87 -7.28
N PHE A 89 -1.33 -5.38 -6.20
CA PHE A 89 -1.92 -5.52 -4.87
C PHE A 89 -3.23 -4.72 -4.75
N LEU A 90 -3.26 -3.48 -5.24
CA LEU A 90 -4.48 -2.67 -5.26
C LEU A 90 -5.58 -3.29 -6.13
N ASP A 91 -5.23 -3.96 -7.23
CA ASP A 91 -6.18 -4.72 -8.05
C ASP A 91 -6.84 -5.84 -7.23
N LEU A 92 -6.09 -6.57 -6.40
CA LEU A 92 -6.65 -7.60 -5.50
C LEU A 92 -7.61 -7.00 -4.47
N VAL A 93 -7.31 -5.81 -3.94
CA VAL A 93 -8.19 -5.11 -3.00
C VAL A 93 -9.48 -4.70 -3.70
N ARG A 94 -9.38 -4.10 -4.89
CA ARG A 94 -10.54 -3.70 -5.72
C ARG A 94 -11.43 -4.89 -6.09
N GLU A 95 -10.83 -6.00 -6.51
CA GLU A 95 -11.57 -7.23 -6.83
C GLU A 95 -12.37 -7.75 -5.64
N ARG A 96 -11.83 -7.63 -4.42
CA ARG A 96 -12.47 -8.10 -3.19
C ARG A 96 -13.49 -7.12 -2.60
N SER A 97 -13.28 -5.82 -2.75
CA SER A 97 -14.13 -4.78 -2.17
C SER A 97 -15.23 -4.28 -3.12
N GLY A 98 -15.08 -4.49 -4.43
CA GLY A 98 -15.96 -3.93 -5.46
C GLY A 98 -15.68 -2.46 -5.79
N ILE A 99 -14.64 -1.85 -5.21
CA ILE A 99 -14.23 -0.48 -5.57
C ILE A 99 -13.62 -0.47 -6.97
N ALA A 100 -14.12 0.42 -7.83
CA ALA A 100 -13.59 0.60 -9.18
C ALA A 100 -12.54 1.72 -9.29
N GLN A 101 -12.54 2.69 -8.36
CA GLN A 101 -11.63 3.83 -8.41
C GLN A 101 -10.16 3.41 -8.30
N ARG A 102 -9.30 4.10 -9.06
CA ARG A 102 -7.85 4.08 -8.85
C ARG A 102 -7.50 4.76 -7.54
N ALA A 103 -6.32 4.47 -7.03
CA ALA A 103 -5.88 4.95 -5.72
C ALA A 103 -4.65 5.85 -5.82
N SER A 104 -4.59 6.81 -4.90
CA SER A 104 -3.37 7.51 -4.51
C SER A 104 -2.76 6.82 -3.30
N VAL A 105 -1.46 6.56 -3.35
CA VAL A 105 -0.66 5.90 -2.31
C VAL A 105 0.54 6.78 -1.98
N ASP A 106 0.66 7.18 -0.72
CA ASP A 106 1.88 7.82 -0.20
C ASP A 106 2.45 6.97 0.94
N SER A 107 3.72 6.60 0.83
CA SER A 107 4.39 5.74 1.79
C SER A 107 5.74 6.32 2.21
N THR A 108 6.00 6.33 3.51
CA THR A 108 7.23 6.82 4.12
C THR A 108 7.78 5.80 5.11
N SER A 109 9.09 5.57 5.09
CA SER A 109 9.76 4.60 5.96
C SER A 109 10.81 5.27 6.83
N THR A 110 10.90 4.87 8.10
CA THR A 110 12.00 5.28 8.99
C THR A 110 13.27 4.46 8.79
N VAL A 111 13.21 3.38 8.01
CA VAL A 111 14.38 2.54 7.70
C VAL A 111 15.35 3.32 6.80
N PRO A 112 16.60 3.57 7.24
CA PRO A 112 17.57 4.23 6.40
C PRO A 112 17.83 3.39 5.15
N LEU A 113 17.83 4.02 3.97
CA LEU A 113 18.11 3.33 2.69
C LEU A 113 19.44 2.56 2.69
N ALA A 114 20.42 3.02 3.48
CA ALA A 114 21.74 2.41 3.61
C ALA A 114 21.86 1.33 4.69
N ALA A 115 20.79 1.03 5.45
CA ALA A 115 20.87 0.14 6.62
C ALA A 115 20.92 -1.37 6.28
N GLY A 116 20.83 -1.75 4.99
CA GLY A 116 20.81 -3.16 4.58
C GLY A 116 19.58 -3.95 5.06
N LEU A 117 18.59 -3.26 5.63
CA LEU A 117 17.33 -3.82 6.10
C LEU A 117 16.31 -3.85 4.96
N ALA A 118 15.59 -4.97 4.82
CA ALA A 118 14.55 -5.15 3.82
C ALA A 118 13.30 -4.33 4.16
N SER A 119 13.27 -3.06 3.76
CA SER A 119 12.13 -2.14 3.99
C SER A 119 10.84 -2.55 3.25
N SER A 120 10.95 -3.40 2.22
CA SER A 120 9.80 -3.78 1.39
C SER A 120 8.73 -4.60 2.12
N ALA A 121 9.08 -5.40 3.13
CA ALA A 121 8.10 -6.19 3.88
C ALA A 121 7.17 -5.29 4.71
N ALA A 122 7.73 -4.35 5.46
CA ALA A 122 6.97 -3.35 6.20
C ALA A 122 6.12 -2.48 5.27
N GLY A 123 6.68 -2.06 4.12
CA GLY A 123 5.93 -1.27 3.14
C GLY A 123 4.71 -1.99 2.58
N PHE A 124 4.83 -3.27 2.21
CA PHE A 124 3.67 -4.03 1.73
C PHE A 124 2.66 -4.36 2.85
N ALA A 125 3.12 -4.59 4.08
CA ALA A 125 2.22 -4.79 5.22
C ALA A 125 1.40 -3.52 5.54
N ALA A 126 2.05 -2.35 5.54
CA ALA A 126 1.39 -1.06 5.74
C ALA A 126 0.41 -0.74 4.59
N LEU A 127 0.83 -0.99 3.33
CA LEU A 127 -0.05 -0.88 2.17
C LEU A 127 -1.28 -1.77 2.29
N ALA A 128 -1.11 -3.03 2.70
CA ALA A 128 -2.22 -3.96 2.86
C ALA A 128 -3.23 -3.48 3.89
N ALA A 129 -2.77 -3.10 5.08
CA ALA A 129 -3.62 -2.59 6.12
C ALA A 129 -4.33 -1.28 5.71
N ALA A 130 -3.62 -0.34 5.10
CA ALA A 130 -4.20 0.94 4.66
C ALA A 130 -5.22 0.74 3.53
N ALA A 131 -4.88 -0.02 2.49
CA ALA A 131 -5.75 -0.25 1.35
C ALA A 131 -7.01 -1.03 1.74
N SER A 132 -6.90 -2.08 2.56
CA SER A 132 -8.07 -2.83 3.05
C SER A 132 -9.01 -1.95 3.88
N ARG A 133 -8.48 -1.15 4.81
CA ARG A 133 -9.30 -0.20 5.59
C ARG A 133 -9.93 0.88 4.72
N ALA A 134 -9.17 1.46 3.79
CA ALA A 134 -9.69 2.44 2.82
C ALA A 134 -10.77 1.81 1.94
N ALA A 135 -10.71 0.49 1.71
CA ALA A 135 -11.71 -0.25 0.96
C ALA A 135 -12.91 -0.72 1.80
N GLY A 136 -12.95 -0.44 3.10
CA GLY A 136 -14.01 -0.91 4.01
C GLY A 136 -13.99 -2.41 4.26
N MET A 137 -12.81 -3.05 4.14
CA MET A 137 -12.60 -4.47 4.44
C MET A 137 -12.16 -4.63 5.90
N ASP A 138 -12.74 -5.61 6.60
CA ASP A 138 -12.43 -5.99 7.99
C ASP A 138 -11.20 -6.91 8.10
#